data_AF-A0A0F2RHI6-F1
#
_entry.id   AF-A0A0F2RHI6-F1
#
_cell.length_a   1.000
_cell.length_b   1.000
_cell.length_c   1.000
_cell.angle_alpha   90.00
_cell.angle_beta   90.00
_cell.angle_gamma   90.00
#
_symmetry.space_group_name_H-M   'P 1'
#
loop_
_entity.id
_entity.type
_entity.pdbx_description
1 polymer ?
#
loop_
_entity_poly.entity_id
_entity_poly.type
_entity_poly.pdbx_seq_one_letter_code
_entity_poly.pdbx_strand_id
1 'polypeptide(L)'
;MVSVPAWLFSTVGIVADGAARLTGRPHVFSSGKVRELQAGDWLADRVVDLPTPLDTTMTRSLAPFLDSGRSHFVHGTGNDGRDM
;
A
#
# COMPACT_ATOMS: atom_id res chain seq x y z
N MET A 1 -14.82 -11.86 13.39
CA MET A 1 -13.40 -11.67 13.02
C MET A 1 -13.00 -12.87 12.17
N VAL A 2 -12.77 -12.69 10.87
CA VAL A 2 -12.42 -13.79 9.96
C VAL A 2 -10.93 -14.06 10.13
N SER A 3 -10.58 -15.27 10.59
CA SER A 3 -9.18 -15.72 10.62
C SER A 3 -8.90 -16.48 9.34
N VAL A 4 -8.01 -15.94 8.51
CA VAL A 4 -7.56 -16.60 7.30
C VAL A 4 -6.39 -17.53 7.66
N PRO A 5 -6.44 -18.82 7.30
CA PRO A 5 -5.36 -19.75 7.62
C PRO A 5 -4.01 -19.33 7.04
N ALA A 6 -2.93 -19.50 7.82
CA ALA A 6 -1.58 -19.09 7.42
C ALA A 6 -1.12 -19.71 6.09
N TRP A 7 -1.50 -20.97 5.83
CA TRP A 7 -1.16 -21.68 4.59
C TRP A 7 -1.75 -21.03 3.33
N LEU A 8 -2.90 -20.35 3.48
CA LEU A 8 -3.53 -19.67 2.35
C LEU A 8 -2.66 -18.49 1.90
N PHE A 9 -2.14 -17.70 2.85
CA PHE A 9 -1.21 -16.61 2.54
C PHE A 9 0.07 -17.13 1.90
N SER A 10 0.65 -18.22 2.40
CA SER A 10 1.86 -18.81 1.82
C SER A 10 1.63 -19.23 0.36
N THR A 11 0.47 -19.80 0.07
CA THR A 11 0.10 -20.22 -1.29
C THR A 11 -0.03 -19.02 -2.22
N VAL A 12 -0.72 -17.95 -1.79
CA VAL A 12 -0.84 -16.72 -2.59
C VAL A 12 0.53 -16.08 -2.84
N GLY A 13 1.44 -16.11 -1.85
CA GLY A 13 2.79 -15.59 -2.00
C GLY A 13 3.59 -16.31 -3.09
N ILE A 14 3.54 -17.64 -3.12
CA ILE A 14 4.21 -18.46 -4.15
C ILE A 14 3.64 -18.19 -5.54
N VAL A 15 2.31 -18.10 -5.64
CA VAL A 15 1.64 -17.78 -6.92
C VAL A 15 2.04 -16.38 -7.40
N ALA A 16 2.14 -15.41 -6.49
CA ALA A 16 2.56 -14.05 -6.83
C ALA A 16 4.00 -14.00 -7.36
N ASP A 17 4.92 -14.79 -6.79
CA ASP A 17 6.30 -14.91 -7.29
C ASP A 17 6.33 -15.54 -8.69
N GLY A 18 5.53 -16.59 -8.92
CA GLY A 18 5.40 -17.22 -10.23
C GLY A 18 4.85 -16.24 -11.28
N ALA A 19 3.80 -15.48 -10.91
CA ALA A 19 3.22 -14.46 -11.77
C ALA A 19 4.23 -13.35 -12.10
N ALA A 20 4.99 -12.86 -11.11
CA ALA A 20 6.01 -11.83 -11.33
C ALA A 20 7.11 -12.30 -12.29
N ARG A 21 7.52 -13.57 -12.21
CA ARG A 21 8.49 -14.16 -13.14
C ARG A 21 7.95 -14.28 -14.56
N LEU A 22 6.68 -14.63 -14.71
CA LEU A 22 6.03 -14.76 -16.03
C LEU A 22 5.77 -13.40 -16.69
N THR A 23 5.38 -12.40 -15.91
CA THR A 23 5.06 -11.06 -16.43
C THR A 23 6.30 -10.17 -16.57
N GLY A 24 7.42 -10.53 -15.92
CA GLY A 24 8.60 -9.69 -15.82
C GLY A 24 8.37 -8.39 -15.04
N ARG A 25 7.23 -8.27 -14.34
CA ARG A 25 6.85 -7.06 -13.62
C ARG A 25 7.05 -7.22 -12.12
N PRO A 26 7.58 -6.18 -11.44
CA PRO A 26 7.69 -6.20 -9.99
C PRO A 26 6.30 -6.17 -9.37
N HIS A 27 6.04 -7.10 -8.46
CA HIS A 27 4.79 -7.17 -7.70
C HIS A 27 5.04 -6.74 -6.25
N VAL A 28 4.06 -6.05 -5.65
CA VAL A 28 4.11 -5.61 -4.24
C VAL A 28 3.96 -6.80 -3.28
N PHE A 29 3.30 -7.86 -3.72
CA PHE A 29 3.04 -9.07 -2.94
C PHE A 29 3.98 -10.21 -3.40
N SER A 30 4.56 -10.94 -2.44
CA SER A 30 5.51 -12.02 -2.69
C SER A 30 5.53 -13.01 -1.53
N SER A 31 6.13 -14.19 -1.72
CA SER A 31 6.32 -15.16 -0.63
C SER A 31 7.18 -14.61 0.51
N GLY A 32 8.20 -13.80 0.19
CA GLY A 32 9.03 -13.10 1.18
C GLY A 32 8.21 -12.15 2.05
N LYS A 33 7.33 -11.35 1.43
CA LYS A 33 6.43 -10.43 2.15
C LYS A 33 5.44 -11.16 3.05
N VAL A 34 4.92 -12.31 2.60
CA VAL A 34 4.06 -13.15 3.44
C VAL A 34 4.79 -13.65 4.67
N ARG A 35 6.03 -14.13 4.52
CA ARG A 35 6.84 -14.60 5.64
C ARG A 35 7.15 -13.48 6.62
N GLU A 36 7.47 -12.27 6.12
CA GLU A 36 7.62 -11.08 6.96
C GLU A 36 6.33 -10.78 7.74
N LEU A 37 5.17 -10.71 7.07
CA LEU A 37 3.88 -10.40 7.71
C LEU A 37 3.44 -11.44 8.75
N GLN A 38 3.89 -12.69 8.61
CA GLN A 38 3.64 -13.76 9.58
C GLN A 38 4.65 -13.79 10.73
N ALA A 39 5.76 -13.04 10.63
CA ALA A 39 6.69 -12.89 11.73
C ALA A 39 5.99 -12.12 12.87
N GLY A 40 6.07 -12.66 14.10
CA GLY A 40 5.42 -12.08 15.27
C GLY A 40 6.19 -10.92 15.90
N ASP A 41 7.41 -10.68 15.42
CA ASP A 41 8.43 -9.84 16.04
C ASP A 41 8.88 -8.73 15.09
N TRP A 42 7.94 -7.87 14.69
CA TRP A 42 8.23 -6.64 13.94
C TRP A 42 8.87 -5.58 14.86
N LEU A 43 10.02 -5.92 15.41
CA LEU A 43 10.82 -5.10 16.29
C LEU A 43 12.14 -4.79 15.60
N ALA A 44 12.53 -3.53 15.63
CA ALA A 44 13.85 -3.13 15.14
C ALA A 44 14.91 -3.69 16.09
N ASP A 45 15.98 -4.24 15.52
CA ASP A 45 17.18 -4.68 16.28
C ASP A 45 17.89 -3.52 16.98
N ARG A 46 17.65 -2.28 16.52
CA ARG A 46 18.18 -1.06 17.13
C ARG A 46 17.07 -0.15 17.62
N VAL A 47 17.24 0.33 18.84
CA VAL A 47 16.44 1.41 19.40
C VAL A 47 16.89 2.73 18.77
N VAL A 48 15.93 3.55 18.36
CA VAL A 48 16.14 4.92 17.90
C VAL A 48 15.67 5.85 19.02
N ASP A 49 16.54 6.73 19.52
CA ASP A 49 16.24 7.56 20.71
C ASP A 49 15.10 8.56 20.47
N LEU A 50 14.98 9.09 19.24
CA LEU A 50 13.97 10.07 18.84
C LEU A 50 13.35 9.65 17.50
N PRO A 51 12.48 8.61 17.49
CA PRO A 51 11.87 8.15 16.26
C PRO A 51 10.90 9.23 15.74
N THR A 52 10.95 9.52 14.44
CA THR A 52 9.91 10.35 13.83
C THR A 52 8.61 9.52 13.80
N PRO A 53 7.48 10.06 14.27
CA PRO A 53 6.19 9.37 14.21
C PRO A 53 5.84 8.90 12.78
N LEU A 54 5.20 7.73 12.68
CA LEU A 54 4.88 7.09 11.41
C LEU A 54 3.96 7.98 10.56
N ASP A 55 2.93 8.56 11.17
CA ASP A 55 1.98 9.49 10.55
C ASP A 55 2.70 10.69 9.93
N THR A 56 3.64 11.31 10.67
CA THR A 56 4.45 12.43 10.18
C THR A 56 5.25 12.04 8.94
N THR A 57 5.86 10.85 8.96
CA THR A 57 6.62 10.32 7.82
C THR A 57 5.71 10.03 6.63
N MET A 58 4.59 9.34 6.85
CA MET A 58 3.61 9.01 5.81
C MET A 58 3.05 10.26 5.13
N THR A 59 2.65 11.28 5.91
CA THR A 59 2.15 12.54 5.36
C THR A 59 3.18 13.19 4.44
N ARG A 60 4.45 13.28 4.87
CA ARG A 60 5.52 13.89 4.06
C ARG A 60 5.81 13.11 2.78
N SER A 61 5.91 11.78 2.87
CA SER A 61 6.26 10.92 1.73
C SER A 61 5.13 10.78 0.73
N LEU A 62 3.86 10.80 1.17
CA LEU A 62 2.70 10.63 0.31
C LEU A 62 2.15 11.94 -0.23
N ALA A 63 2.46 13.10 0.38
CA ALA A 63 1.94 14.41 -0.01
C ALA A 63 1.97 14.68 -1.54
N PRO A 64 3.06 14.39 -2.29
CA PRO A 64 3.09 14.64 -3.75
C PRO A 64 2.02 13.86 -4.54
N PHE A 65 1.64 12.68 -4.04
CA PHE A 65 0.70 11.77 -4.70
C PHE A 65 -0.75 12.02 -4.25
N LEU A 66 -0.94 12.50 -3.02
CA LEU A 66 -2.27 12.80 -2.48
C LEU A 66 -2.89 14.07 -3.08
N ASP A 67 -2.08 15.06 -3.43
CA ASP A 67 -2.57 16.27 -4.12
C ASP A 67 -2.97 16.00 -5.58
N SER A 68 -2.30 15.05 -6.24
CA SER A 68 -2.63 14.65 -7.62
C SER A 68 -3.97 13.91 -7.73
N GLY A 69 -4.43 13.26 -6.65
CA GLY A 69 -5.74 12.60 -6.59
C GLY A 69 -6.93 13.55 -6.39
N ARG A 70 -6.67 14.81 -5.96
CA ARG A 70 -7.71 15.81 -5.68
C ARG A 70 -8.16 16.58 -6.93
N SER A 71 -7.32 16.61 -7.96
CA SER A 71 -7.51 17.45 -9.15
C SER A 71 -8.26 16.76 -10.31
N HIS A 72 -8.57 15.47 -10.21
CA HIS A 72 -9.19 14.69 -11.30
C HIS A 72 -10.69 14.38 -11.12
N PHE A 73 -11.33 14.85 -10.05
CA PHE A 73 -12.79 14.85 -9.89
C PHE A 73 -13.36 16.27 -10.02
N VAL A 74 -13.09 16.95 -11.14
CA VAL A 74 -13.98 18.02 -11.58
C VAL A 74 -14.97 17.39 -12.53
N HIS A 75 -16.12 17.07 -11.95
CA HIS A 75 -17.35 16.67 -12.61
C HIS A 75 -17.59 17.59 -13.81
N GLY A 76 -17.55 17.00 -15.02
CA GLY A 76 -18.19 17.59 -16.17
C GLY A 76 -19.69 17.65 -15.89
N THR A 77 -20.14 18.79 -15.37
CA THR A 77 -21.47 19.33 -15.62
C THR A 77 -21.27 20.82 -15.75
N GLY A 78 -20.94 21.23 -16.97
CA GLY A 78 -21.43 22.51 -17.44
C GLY A 78 -22.96 22.46 -17.34
N ASN A 79 -23.53 23.38 -16.58
CA ASN A 79 -24.79 23.94 -16.99
C ASN A 79 -24.72 25.44 -16.77
N ASP A 80 -24.58 26.07 -17.93
CA ASP A 80 -24.89 27.45 -18.23
C ASP A 80 -26.24 27.84 -17.64
N GLY A 81 -26.38 29.08 -17.17
CA GLY A 81 -27.67 29.57 -16.66
C GLY A 81 -27.54 30.38 -15.38
N ARG A 82 -27.10 31.63 -15.53
CA ARG A 82 -27.70 32.73 -14.77
C ARG A 82 -28.08 33.83 -15.75
N ASP A 83 -29.28 33.65 -16.29
CA ASP A 83 -30.18 34.76 -16.58
C ASP A 83 -30.53 35.51 -15.29
N MET A 84 -30.72 36.83 -15.47
CA MET A 84 -31.21 37.88 -14.56
C MET A 84 -30.18 38.58 -13.69
#